data_AF-A0A925T7N7-F1
#
_entry.id   AF-A0A925T7N7-F1
#
_cell.length_a   1.000
_cell.length_b   1.000
_cell.length_c   1.000
_cell.angle_alpha   90.00
_cell.angle_beta   90.00
_cell.angle_gamma   90.00
#
_symmetry.space_group_name_H-M   'P 1'
#
loop_
_entity.id
_entity.type
_entity.pdbx_description
1 polymer ?
#
loop_
_entity_poly.entity_id
_entity_poly.type
_entity_poly.pdbx_seq_one_letter_code
_entity_poly.pdbx_strand_id
1 'polypeptide(L)'
;MQETILSRLESSRKELLDLGLRNPLLNYKISKARGLHIVQEKSAQVFDILIKQGKAMTFLGRPGKEKGEELFELPQLTETEQEQAHNDTKLQTNEFEAKLQTKILNTYYFARTSIEEQGVNILYIALGMLNWFEEGNTEDVRKAPILLIPVSLERSSAQERFRLKYTSSDIGANLSLQAKMLADFNITIPDLGELDDFSLTNYFDDIKKRIQHRPEWNIDADNIELGFFSFGKFMIYHDLDSEKWPQEEKPSDHPVLQSLFYGGFKEAQPTATEDHNLDDDT
;
A
#
# COMPACT_ATOMS: atom_id res chain seq x y z
N MET A 1 -9.68 -30.10 16.56
CA MET A 1 -8.86 -29.19 17.39
C MET A 1 -8.01 -28.27 16.52
N GLN A 2 -7.18 -28.81 15.62
CA GLN A 2 -6.49 -28.04 14.57
C GLN A 2 -7.45 -27.20 13.70
N GLU A 3 -8.59 -27.79 13.31
CA GLU A 3 -9.64 -27.11 12.51
C GLU A 3 -10.19 -25.84 13.17
N THR A 4 -10.24 -25.79 14.51
CA THR A 4 -10.71 -24.63 15.28
C THR A 4 -9.63 -23.56 15.45
N ILE A 5 -8.35 -23.94 15.44
CA ILE A 5 -7.22 -22.98 15.47
C ILE A 5 -7.09 -22.32 14.10
N LEU A 6 -7.14 -23.12 13.02
CA LEU A 6 -7.16 -22.60 11.65
C LEU A 6 -8.31 -21.64 11.42
N SER A 7 -9.53 -21.97 11.87
CA SER A 7 -10.66 -21.04 11.72
C SER A 7 -10.49 -19.73 12.48
N ARG A 8 -9.83 -19.77 13.66
CA ARG A 8 -9.53 -18.55 14.44
C ARG A 8 -8.41 -17.73 13.81
N LEU A 9 -7.37 -18.39 13.30
CA LEU A 9 -6.31 -17.75 12.53
C LEU A 9 -6.88 -17.05 11.29
N GLU A 10 -7.78 -17.70 10.56
CA GLU A 10 -8.48 -17.11 9.42
C GLU A 10 -9.39 -15.94 9.81
N SER A 11 -10.06 -16.01 10.97
CA SER A 11 -10.83 -14.88 11.49
C SER A 11 -9.93 -13.69 11.82
N SER A 12 -8.81 -13.93 12.51
CA SER A 12 -7.81 -12.89 12.82
C SER A 12 -7.19 -12.32 11.55
N ARG A 13 -6.89 -13.15 10.55
CA ARG A 13 -6.45 -12.72 9.20
C ARG A 13 -7.45 -11.75 8.58
N LYS A 14 -8.75 -12.07 8.61
CA LYS A 14 -9.80 -11.19 8.08
C LYS A 14 -9.92 -9.86 8.84
N GLU A 15 -9.82 -9.89 10.17
CA GLU A 15 -9.84 -8.68 11.01
C GLU A 15 -8.62 -7.77 10.75
N LEU A 16 -7.48 -8.35 10.38
CA LEU A 16 -6.28 -7.60 10.04
C LEU A 16 -6.46 -6.76 8.76
N LEU A 17 -7.25 -7.24 7.80
CA LEU A 17 -7.40 -6.60 6.49
C LEU A 17 -8.29 -5.35 6.47
N ASP A 18 -9.10 -5.12 7.52
CA ASP A 18 -10.09 -4.03 7.61
C ASP A 18 -10.84 -3.79 6.29
N LEU A 19 -11.83 -4.62 5.99
CA LEU A 19 -12.59 -4.58 4.73
C LEU A 19 -13.66 -3.47 4.68
N GLY A 20 -13.62 -2.53 5.62
CA GLY A 20 -14.53 -1.39 5.68
C GLY A 20 -14.12 -0.25 4.74
N LEU A 21 -15.09 0.59 4.36
CA LEU A 21 -14.87 1.77 3.50
C LEU A 21 -14.06 2.90 4.14
N ARG A 22 -13.69 2.77 5.43
CA ARG A 22 -12.76 3.67 6.09
C ARG A 22 -11.31 3.37 5.73
N ASN A 23 -11.04 2.17 5.19
CA ASN A 23 -9.73 1.75 4.74
C ASN A 23 -9.36 2.46 3.42
N PRO A 24 -8.28 3.26 3.39
CA PRO A 24 -7.80 3.92 2.15
C PRO A 24 -7.41 2.93 1.04
N LEU A 25 -7.15 1.67 1.38
CA LEU A 25 -6.91 0.62 0.40
C LEU A 25 -8.17 0.19 -0.35
N LEU A 26 -9.37 0.49 0.16
CA LEU A 26 -10.63 0.19 -0.52
C LEU A 26 -11.34 1.44 -1.03
N ASN A 27 -11.14 2.56 -0.34
CA ASN A 27 -11.78 3.84 -0.64
C ASN A 27 -10.81 4.99 -0.43
N TYR A 28 -9.84 5.10 -1.33
CA TYR A 28 -8.85 6.16 -1.34
C TYR A 28 -9.50 7.53 -1.60
N LYS A 29 -9.15 8.50 -0.75
CA LYS A 29 -9.56 9.89 -0.89
C LYS A 29 -8.32 10.77 -0.84
N ILE A 30 -8.19 11.65 -1.83
CA ILE A 30 -7.07 12.58 -1.94
C ILE A 30 -7.08 13.52 -0.73
N SER A 31 -5.99 13.54 0.01
CA SER A 31 -5.82 14.47 1.12
C SER A 31 -5.48 15.87 0.62
N LYS A 32 -6.15 16.88 1.20
CA LYS A 32 -5.90 18.30 0.89
C LYS A 32 -4.55 18.78 1.43
N ALA A 33 -4.06 18.18 2.52
CA ALA A 33 -2.90 18.67 3.25
C ALA A 33 -1.62 17.84 3.04
N ARG A 34 -1.76 16.57 2.63
CA ARG A 34 -0.65 15.62 2.48
C ARG A 34 -0.89 14.72 1.28
N GLY A 35 0.15 14.02 0.83
CA GLY A 35 0.12 13.24 -0.40
C GLY A 35 0.06 14.12 -1.65
N LEU A 36 0.22 13.47 -2.80
CA LEU A 36 0.20 14.13 -4.11
C LEU A 36 -0.49 13.26 -5.15
N HIS A 37 -1.34 13.91 -5.95
CA HIS A 37 -1.85 13.34 -7.18
C HIS A 37 -0.90 13.69 -8.32
N ILE A 38 -0.38 12.67 -8.99
CA ILE A 38 0.53 12.79 -10.11
C ILE A 38 -0.31 12.72 -11.39
N VAL A 39 -0.09 13.69 -12.29
CA VAL A 39 -0.88 13.89 -13.51
C VAL A 39 0.01 13.80 -14.73
N GLN A 40 -0.53 13.50 -15.91
CA GLN A 40 0.23 13.46 -17.18
C GLN A 40 1.45 12.51 -17.15
N GLU A 41 1.40 11.48 -16.31
CA GLU A 41 2.44 10.45 -16.25
C GLU A 41 1.85 9.08 -16.61
N LYS A 42 2.72 8.16 -17.03
CA LYS A 42 2.35 6.78 -17.30
C LYS A 42 2.83 5.87 -16.18
N SER A 43 1.91 5.10 -15.59
CA SER A 43 2.26 4.19 -14.48
C SER A 43 3.37 3.21 -14.85
N ALA A 44 3.35 2.68 -16.08
CA ALA A 44 4.39 1.78 -16.57
C ALA A 44 5.78 2.44 -16.61
N GLN A 45 5.86 3.71 -17.03
CA GLN A 45 7.13 4.44 -17.09
C GLN A 45 7.63 4.83 -15.71
N VAL A 46 6.74 5.28 -14.82
CA VAL A 46 7.08 5.53 -13.42
C VAL A 46 7.61 4.25 -12.75
N PHE A 47 6.98 3.10 -13.01
CA PHE A 47 7.44 1.80 -12.53
C PHE A 47 8.85 1.47 -13.06
N ASP A 48 9.07 1.59 -14.37
CA ASP A 48 10.37 1.27 -14.98
C ASP A 48 11.50 2.19 -14.47
N ILE A 49 11.25 3.49 -14.33
CA ILE A 49 12.24 4.46 -13.85
C ILE A 49 12.56 4.25 -12.37
N LEU A 50 11.54 4.11 -11.53
CA LEU A 50 11.70 4.04 -10.08
C LEU A 50 12.21 2.66 -9.62
N ILE A 51 11.75 1.58 -10.25
CA ILE A 51 12.04 0.20 -9.84
C ILE A 51 13.17 -0.40 -10.69
N LYS A 52 12.98 -0.53 -12.01
CA LYS A 52 13.96 -1.24 -12.87
C LYS A 52 15.26 -0.46 -13.02
N GLN A 53 15.18 0.87 -13.15
CA GLN A 53 16.36 1.73 -13.26
C GLN A 53 16.89 2.22 -11.90
N GLY A 54 16.11 2.08 -10.83
CA GLY A 54 16.47 2.53 -9.48
C GLY A 54 16.71 4.05 -9.37
N LYS A 55 16.14 4.86 -10.27
CA LYS A 55 16.35 6.31 -10.31
C LYS A 55 15.38 7.01 -9.37
N ALA A 56 15.90 7.96 -8.59
CA ALA A 56 15.07 8.84 -7.80
C ALA A 56 14.37 9.88 -8.68
N MET A 57 13.11 10.17 -8.40
CA MET A 57 12.30 11.13 -9.16
C MET A 57 12.05 12.39 -8.33
N THR A 58 11.82 13.53 -8.99
CA THR A 58 11.47 14.80 -8.36
C THR A 58 10.05 15.20 -8.73
N PHE A 59 9.50 16.22 -8.08
CA PHE A 59 8.15 16.70 -8.36
C PHE A 59 8.19 18.04 -9.09
N LEU A 60 7.28 18.22 -10.03
CA LEU A 60 7.02 19.49 -10.69
C LEU A 60 5.63 20.00 -10.34
N GLY A 61 5.61 21.23 -9.86
CA GLY A 61 4.38 21.95 -9.61
C GLY A 61 3.78 22.42 -10.92
N ARG A 62 2.47 22.51 -10.94
CA ARG A 62 1.75 23.13 -12.04
C ARG A 62 2.21 24.59 -12.21
N PRO A 63 2.55 25.02 -13.44
CA PRO A 63 2.91 26.41 -13.69
C PRO A 63 1.69 27.32 -13.49
N GLY A 64 1.93 28.51 -12.94
CA GLY A 64 0.90 29.51 -12.69
C GLY A 64 0.83 29.93 -11.22
N LYS A 65 -0.14 30.81 -10.93
CA LYS A 65 -0.48 31.23 -9.56
C LYS A 65 -1.92 30.82 -9.28
N GLU A 66 -2.19 30.48 -8.04
CA GLU A 66 -3.54 30.20 -7.54
C GLU A 66 -4.40 31.48 -7.70
N LYS A 67 -5.19 31.56 -8.77
CA LYS A 67 -6.13 32.65 -9.04
C LYS A 67 -7.53 32.04 -9.14
N GLY A 68 -8.23 31.99 -8.00
CA GLY A 68 -9.63 31.54 -7.92
C GLY A 68 -9.88 30.09 -8.36
N GLU A 69 -11.11 29.62 -8.19
CA GLU A 69 -11.59 28.31 -8.63
C GLU A 69 -11.76 28.20 -10.16
N GLU A 70 -10.93 28.91 -10.95
CA GLU A 70 -10.95 28.72 -12.39
C GLU A 70 -10.33 27.35 -12.73
N LEU A 71 -11.15 26.50 -13.36
CA LEU A 71 -10.76 25.24 -13.97
C LEU A 71 -9.69 25.50 -15.03
N PHE A 72 -8.45 25.55 -14.60
CA PHE A 72 -7.32 25.58 -15.50
C PHE A 72 -7.09 24.17 -16.01
N GLU A 73 -7.31 24.01 -17.30
CA GLU A 73 -6.95 22.81 -18.02
C GLU A 73 -5.43 22.72 -18.06
N LEU A 74 -4.89 21.54 -17.74
CA LEU A 74 -3.45 21.31 -17.90
C LEU A 74 -3.08 21.54 -19.37
N PRO A 75 -1.92 22.15 -19.66
CA PRO A 75 -1.52 22.40 -21.04
C PRO A 75 -1.52 21.09 -21.83
N GLN A 76 -2.17 21.11 -23.00
CA GLN A 76 -2.09 20.00 -23.95
C GLN A 76 -0.67 19.98 -24.52
N LEU A 77 0.14 19.05 -24.01
CA LEU A 77 1.47 18.77 -24.55
C LEU A 77 1.34 18.04 -25.89
N THR A 78 2.22 18.33 -26.84
CA THR A 78 2.33 17.54 -28.07
C THR A 78 2.76 16.10 -27.75
N GLU A 79 2.49 15.14 -28.64
CA GLU A 79 2.87 13.72 -28.43
C GLU A 79 4.37 13.58 -28.10
N THR A 80 5.22 14.35 -28.79
CA THR A 80 6.68 14.35 -28.57
C THR A 80 7.08 14.92 -27.20
N GLU A 81 6.41 15.97 -26.72
CA GLU A 81 6.65 16.52 -25.39
C GLU A 81 6.16 15.57 -24.28
N GLN A 82 5.05 14.86 -24.51
CA GLN A 82 4.55 13.83 -23.60
C GLN A 82 5.53 12.66 -23.50
N GLU A 83 6.03 12.15 -24.63
CA GLU A 83 7.04 11.09 -24.63
C GLU A 83 8.31 11.50 -23.86
N GLN A 84 8.77 12.74 -24.01
CA GLN A 84 9.92 13.23 -23.26
C GLN A 84 9.62 13.35 -21.77
N ALA A 85 8.45 13.87 -21.40
CA ALA A 85 8.03 13.99 -20.00
C ALA A 85 7.94 12.62 -19.32
N HIS A 86 7.30 11.64 -19.96
CA HIS A 86 7.13 10.29 -19.39
C HIS A 86 8.46 9.55 -19.15
N ASN A 87 9.54 9.93 -19.86
CA ASN A 87 10.86 9.29 -19.75
C ASN A 87 11.85 10.09 -18.88
N ASP A 88 11.43 11.22 -18.32
CA ASP A 88 12.28 12.01 -17.43
C ASP A 88 12.10 11.61 -15.95
N THR A 89 12.85 12.25 -15.05
CA THR A 89 12.78 11.96 -13.61
C THR A 89 11.94 13.00 -12.85
N LYS A 90 10.91 13.57 -13.47
CA LYS A 90 10.16 14.70 -12.94
C LYS A 90 8.65 14.48 -13.06
N LEU A 91 8.06 14.02 -11.96
CA LEU A 91 6.64 13.74 -11.83
C LEU A 91 5.83 15.04 -11.82
N GLN A 92 4.96 15.21 -12.82
CA GLN A 92 4.03 16.34 -12.87
C GLN A 92 2.92 16.18 -11.81
N THR A 93 2.55 17.28 -11.16
CA THR A 93 1.51 17.28 -10.12
C THR A 93 0.42 18.31 -10.42
N ASN A 94 -0.78 18.08 -9.88
CA ASN A 94 -1.90 19.01 -10.05
C ASN A 94 -1.80 20.27 -9.16
N GLU A 95 -0.83 20.33 -8.23
CA GLU A 95 -0.68 21.40 -7.27
C GLU A 95 0.22 22.52 -7.81
N PHE A 96 -0.10 23.78 -7.50
CA PHE A 96 0.81 24.90 -7.77
C PHE A 96 2.09 24.80 -6.95
N GLU A 97 3.20 25.34 -7.45
CA GLU A 97 4.53 25.22 -6.81
C GLU A 97 4.54 25.54 -5.30
N ALA A 98 3.93 26.64 -4.87
CA ALA A 98 3.89 27.01 -3.45
C ALA A 98 3.14 25.98 -2.57
N LYS A 99 2.03 25.46 -3.07
CA LYS A 99 1.20 24.47 -2.39
C LYS A 99 1.83 23.07 -2.45
N LEU A 100 2.46 22.73 -3.58
CA LEU A 100 3.25 21.53 -3.77
C LEU A 100 4.35 21.43 -2.69
N GLN A 101 5.16 22.46 -2.54
CA GLN A 101 6.25 22.47 -1.54
C GLN A 101 5.70 22.26 -0.12
N THR A 102 4.57 22.89 0.21
CA THR A 102 3.90 22.73 1.50
C THR A 102 3.38 21.29 1.70
N LYS A 103 2.68 20.72 0.71
CA LYS A 103 2.15 19.35 0.79
C LYS A 103 3.26 18.31 0.85
N ILE A 104 4.32 18.43 0.05
CA ILE A 104 5.47 17.52 0.10
C ILE A 104 6.14 17.59 1.46
N LEU A 105 6.36 18.80 2.00
CA LEU A 105 6.97 18.96 3.32
C LEU A 105 6.14 18.30 4.42
N ASN A 106 4.82 18.51 4.42
CA ASN A 106 3.90 17.85 5.35
C ASN A 106 3.90 16.33 5.17
N THR A 107 3.99 15.86 3.93
CA THR A 107 4.06 14.43 3.59
C THR A 107 5.34 13.81 4.13
N TYR A 108 6.48 14.46 3.93
CA TYR A 108 7.77 14.06 4.46
C TYR A 108 7.76 13.96 5.98
N TYR A 109 7.31 15.00 6.69
CA TYR A 109 7.28 14.96 8.15
C TYR A 109 6.34 13.88 8.68
N PHE A 110 5.15 13.73 8.09
CA PHE A 110 4.22 12.68 8.54
C PHE A 110 4.77 11.27 8.29
N ALA A 111 5.40 11.03 7.14
CA ALA A 111 6.08 9.76 6.87
C ALA A 111 7.20 9.48 7.88
N ARG A 112 8.02 10.49 8.19
CA ARG A 112 9.13 10.36 9.13
C ARG A 112 8.65 10.10 10.55
N THR A 113 7.63 10.84 11.01
CA THR A 113 7.02 10.62 12.32
C THR A 113 6.44 9.21 12.45
N SER A 114 5.81 8.68 11.40
CA SER A 114 5.34 7.28 11.44
C SER A 114 6.46 6.27 11.67
N ILE A 115 7.63 6.49 11.05
CA ILE A 115 8.79 5.63 11.26
C ILE A 115 9.38 5.83 12.67
N GLU A 116 9.53 7.07 13.11
CA GLU A 116 10.12 7.42 14.41
C GLU A 116 9.26 6.94 15.59
N GLU A 117 7.92 7.03 15.48
CA GLU A 117 6.99 6.71 16.58
C GLU A 117 6.45 5.28 16.52
N GLN A 118 6.18 4.74 15.33
CA GLN A 118 5.52 3.44 15.15
C GLN A 118 6.44 2.39 14.53
N GLY A 119 7.66 2.77 14.11
CA GLY A 119 8.61 1.86 13.48
C GLY A 119 8.21 1.37 12.09
N VAL A 120 7.14 1.94 11.49
CA VAL A 120 6.58 1.46 10.21
C VAL A 120 6.60 2.55 9.15
N ASN A 121 7.11 2.20 7.96
CA ASN A 121 6.96 3.05 6.79
C ASN A 121 5.55 2.87 6.20
N ILE A 122 4.80 3.96 6.16
CA ILE A 122 3.43 4.00 5.63
C ILE A 122 3.34 4.82 4.34
N LEU A 123 4.45 5.32 3.80
CA LEU A 123 4.46 6.12 2.58
C LEU A 123 4.66 5.25 1.35
N TYR A 124 3.70 5.30 0.43
CA TYR A 124 3.73 4.53 -0.82
C TYR A 124 3.35 5.42 -1.99
N ILE A 125 3.90 5.11 -3.15
CA ILE A 125 3.32 5.53 -4.43
C ILE A 125 2.43 4.39 -4.94
N ALA A 126 1.16 4.71 -5.15
CA ALA A 126 0.19 3.80 -5.74
C ALA A 126 0.18 4.01 -7.26
N LEU A 127 0.30 2.93 -8.02
CA LEU A 127 0.17 2.92 -9.47
C LEU A 127 -1.13 2.23 -9.87
N GLY A 128 -1.99 2.96 -10.55
CA GLY A 128 -3.29 2.51 -11.00
C GLY A 128 -4.32 2.43 -9.88
N MET A 129 -5.55 2.79 -10.20
CA MET A 129 -6.70 2.71 -9.31
C MET A 129 -7.81 1.88 -9.94
N LEU A 130 -8.39 0.97 -9.17
CA LEU A 130 -9.67 0.36 -9.49
C LEU A 130 -10.78 1.32 -9.06
N ASN A 131 -11.59 1.76 -10.01
CA ASN A 131 -12.85 2.43 -9.78
C ASN A 131 -13.95 1.35 -9.69
N TRP A 132 -14.51 1.18 -8.49
CA TRP A 132 -15.49 0.13 -8.20
C TRP A 132 -16.67 0.69 -7.40
N PHE A 133 -17.73 -0.10 -7.30
CA PHE A 133 -19.01 0.28 -6.70
C PHE A 133 -19.47 -0.79 -5.72
N GLU A 134 -20.11 -0.40 -4.63
CA GLU A 134 -20.70 -1.36 -3.69
C GLU A 134 -21.94 -2.00 -4.28
N GLU A 135 -22.28 -3.20 -3.81
CA GLU A 135 -23.49 -3.87 -4.26
C GLU A 135 -24.73 -3.02 -3.93
N GLY A 136 -25.52 -2.71 -4.95
CA GLY A 136 -26.71 -1.86 -4.82
C GLY A 136 -26.45 -0.35 -4.77
N ASN A 137 -25.20 0.12 -4.93
CA ASN A 137 -24.87 1.54 -5.01
C ASN A 137 -24.06 1.85 -6.29
N THR A 138 -24.69 2.53 -7.24
CA THR A 138 -24.08 2.91 -8.53
C THR A 138 -23.72 4.39 -8.60
N GLU A 139 -23.99 5.17 -7.56
CA GLU A 139 -23.75 6.63 -7.56
C GLU A 139 -22.35 6.95 -7.03
N ASP A 140 -21.92 6.20 -6.02
CA ASP A 140 -20.69 6.47 -5.29
C ASP A 140 -19.54 5.60 -5.79
N VAL A 141 -18.69 6.17 -6.65
CA VAL A 141 -17.45 5.50 -7.05
C VAL A 141 -16.47 5.41 -5.87
N ARG A 142 -15.96 4.20 -5.62
CA ARG A 142 -14.87 3.90 -4.69
C ARG A 142 -13.59 3.71 -5.50
N LYS A 143 -12.48 4.21 -4.96
CA LYS A 143 -11.15 4.09 -5.58
C LYS A 143 -10.27 3.22 -4.71
N ALA A 144 -9.67 2.19 -5.29
CA ALA A 144 -8.73 1.33 -4.57
C ALA A 144 -7.41 1.25 -5.34
N PRO A 145 -6.25 1.51 -4.70
CA PRO A 145 -4.96 1.37 -5.36
C PRO A 145 -4.72 -0.07 -5.76
N ILE A 146 -4.11 -0.30 -6.92
CA ILE A 146 -3.87 -1.65 -7.45
C ILE A 146 -2.46 -2.13 -7.06
N LEU A 147 -1.44 -1.34 -7.39
CA LEU A 147 -0.05 -1.61 -7.08
C LEU A 147 0.48 -0.58 -6.08
N LEU A 148 1.17 -1.02 -5.04
CA LEU A 148 1.69 -0.15 -4.00
C LEU A 148 3.21 -0.35 -3.85
N ILE A 149 3.96 0.73 -4.08
CA ILE A 149 5.41 0.73 -4.03
C ILE A 149 5.85 1.53 -2.81
N PRO A 150 6.60 0.93 -1.85
CA PRO A 150 7.09 1.65 -0.69
C PRO A 150 8.18 2.64 -1.08
N VAL A 151 8.03 3.89 -0.64
CA VAL A 151 8.91 4.99 -1.04
C VAL A 151 9.33 5.84 0.16
N SER A 152 10.46 6.53 0.01
CA SER A 152 10.94 7.57 0.90
C SER A 152 11.02 8.91 0.17
N LEU A 153 10.90 9.99 0.95
CA LEU A 153 11.17 11.34 0.49
C LEU A 153 12.49 11.79 1.09
N GLU A 154 13.47 12.11 0.24
CA GLU A 154 14.82 12.51 0.64
C GLU A 154 15.16 13.90 0.09
N ARG A 155 15.91 14.69 0.87
CA ARG A 155 16.53 15.94 0.39
C ARG A 155 17.86 16.15 1.10
N SER A 156 18.87 16.65 0.38
CA SER A 156 20.20 16.86 0.96
C SER A 156 20.28 18.15 1.78
N SER A 157 19.43 19.13 1.48
CA SER A 157 19.30 20.38 2.23
C SER A 157 17.87 20.94 2.16
N ALA A 158 17.55 21.93 2.99
CA ALA A 158 16.24 22.59 2.97
C ALA A 158 15.96 23.38 1.68
N GLN A 159 17.00 23.73 0.92
CA GLN A 159 16.90 24.46 -0.35
C GLN A 159 16.78 23.52 -1.56
N GLU A 160 17.11 22.24 -1.41
CA GLU A 160 16.97 21.25 -2.47
C GLU A 160 15.54 20.73 -2.58
N ARG A 161 15.18 20.31 -3.80
CA ARG A 161 13.92 19.63 -4.05
C ARG A 161 13.93 18.25 -3.40
N PHE A 162 12.77 17.83 -2.91
CA PHE A 162 12.59 16.45 -2.48
C PHE A 162 12.71 15.49 -3.66
N ARG A 163 13.34 14.36 -3.38
CA ARG A 163 13.46 13.21 -4.27
C ARG A 163 12.64 12.06 -3.69
N LEU A 164 11.79 11.48 -4.53
CA LEU A 164 11.10 10.22 -4.27
C LEU A 164 12.05 9.07 -4.60
N LYS A 165 12.21 8.14 -3.68
CA LYS A 165 13.09 6.97 -3.86
C LYS A 165 12.37 5.70 -3.42
N TYR A 166 12.53 4.63 -4.18
CA TYR A 166 12.11 3.30 -3.77
C TYR A 166 12.92 2.85 -2.55
N THR A 167 12.26 2.34 -1.51
CA THR A 167 12.95 1.90 -0.28
C THR A 167 13.64 0.56 -0.42
N SER A 168 13.55 -0.10 -1.58
CA SER A 168 14.00 -1.50 -1.76
C SER A 168 13.26 -2.50 -0.88
N SER A 169 12.10 -2.11 -0.34
CA SER A 169 11.19 -2.98 0.42
C SER A 169 10.14 -3.57 -0.52
N ASP A 170 9.49 -4.66 -0.13
CA ASP A 170 8.59 -5.38 -1.02
C ASP A 170 7.48 -4.53 -1.63
N ILE A 171 7.34 -4.63 -2.95
CA ILE A 171 6.24 -4.06 -3.70
C ILE A 171 5.04 -4.98 -3.51
N GLY A 172 3.89 -4.40 -3.17
CA GLY A 172 2.70 -5.16 -2.81
C GLY A 172 1.51 -4.93 -3.75
N ALA A 173 0.78 -6.00 -4.04
CA ALA A 173 -0.61 -5.89 -4.46
C ALA A 173 -1.46 -5.44 -3.26
N ASN A 174 -2.60 -4.81 -3.55
CA ASN A 174 -3.55 -4.45 -2.52
C ASN A 174 -4.33 -5.68 -2.03
N LEU A 175 -3.82 -6.30 -0.98
CA LEU A 175 -4.42 -7.49 -0.35
C LEU A 175 -5.82 -7.23 0.24
N SER A 176 -6.10 -6.03 0.79
CA SER A 176 -7.47 -5.68 1.23
C SER A 176 -8.43 -5.66 0.06
N LEU A 177 -8.00 -5.13 -1.09
CA LEU A 177 -8.77 -5.15 -2.31
C LEU A 177 -8.99 -6.58 -2.81
N GLN A 178 -7.96 -7.42 -2.87
CA GLN A 178 -8.10 -8.83 -3.26
C GLN A 178 -9.14 -9.56 -2.40
N ALA A 179 -9.05 -9.42 -1.07
CA ALA A 179 -9.98 -10.06 -0.14
C ALA A 179 -11.42 -9.54 -0.30
N LYS A 180 -11.60 -8.21 -0.45
CA LYS A 180 -12.92 -7.60 -0.68
C LYS A 180 -13.53 -8.07 -2.00
N MET A 181 -12.74 -8.11 -3.07
CA MET A 181 -13.20 -8.52 -4.40
C MET A 181 -13.61 -9.99 -4.44
N LEU A 182 -12.85 -10.85 -3.75
CA LEU A 182 -13.18 -12.26 -3.64
C LEU A 182 -14.43 -12.49 -2.78
N ALA A 183 -14.50 -11.87 -1.60
CA ALA A 183 -15.57 -12.11 -0.64
C ALA A 183 -16.94 -11.61 -1.12
N ASP A 184 -17.00 -10.41 -1.68
CA ASP A 184 -18.28 -9.75 -1.99
C ASP A 184 -18.68 -9.95 -3.46
N PHE A 185 -17.72 -10.12 -4.36
CA PHE A 185 -17.98 -10.13 -5.79
C PHE A 185 -17.53 -11.41 -6.50
N ASN A 186 -16.88 -12.34 -5.79
CA ASN A 186 -16.27 -13.55 -6.35
C ASN A 186 -15.30 -13.24 -7.51
N ILE A 187 -14.58 -12.12 -7.41
CA ILE A 187 -13.56 -11.69 -8.37
C ILE A 187 -12.20 -11.90 -7.72
N THR A 188 -11.39 -12.78 -8.30
CA THR A 188 -9.99 -12.96 -7.89
C THR A 188 -9.15 -11.83 -8.45
N ILE A 189 -8.39 -11.12 -7.63
CA ILE A 189 -7.30 -10.27 -8.12
C ILE A 189 -6.00 -11.04 -7.91
N PRO A 190 -5.15 -11.19 -8.94
CA PRO A 190 -3.92 -11.96 -8.84
C PRO A 190 -2.93 -11.29 -7.87
N ASP A 191 -2.06 -12.11 -7.28
CA ASP A 191 -0.87 -11.62 -6.58
C ASP A 191 0.17 -11.08 -7.58
N LEU A 192 1.13 -10.31 -7.06
CA LEU A 192 2.31 -9.95 -7.84
C LEU A 192 3.18 -11.20 -8.03
N GLY A 193 3.55 -11.46 -9.27
CA GLY A 193 4.60 -12.43 -9.60
C GLY A 193 6.00 -11.87 -9.30
N GLU A 194 7.03 -12.63 -9.68
CA GLU A 194 8.42 -12.17 -9.59
C GLU A 194 8.65 -10.89 -10.39
N LEU A 195 9.39 -9.93 -9.82
CA LEU A 195 9.56 -8.60 -10.39
C LEU A 195 10.40 -8.58 -11.67
N ASP A 196 11.29 -9.56 -11.87
CA ASP A 196 12.23 -9.60 -12.99
C ASP A 196 11.51 -9.67 -14.35
N ASP A 197 10.43 -10.46 -14.43
CA ASP A 197 9.58 -10.61 -15.63
C ASP A 197 8.26 -9.82 -15.54
N PHE A 198 8.10 -8.99 -14.51
CA PHE A 198 6.85 -8.30 -14.25
C PHE A 198 6.58 -7.16 -15.26
N SER A 199 5.40 -7.21 -15.87
CA SER A 199 4.86 -6.14 -16.71
C SER A 199 3.61 -5.57 -16.08
N LEU A 200 3.70 -4.30 -15.66
CA LEU A 200 2.59 -3.58 -15.03
C LEU A 200 1.37 -3.49 -15.96
N THR A 201 1.60 -3.28 -17.27
CA THR A 201 0.53 -3.23 -18.27
C THR A 201 -0.21 -4.56 -18.35
N ASN A 202 0.51 -5.68 -18.43
CA ASN A 202 -0.11 -7.01 -18.48
C ASN A 202 -0.90 -7.31 -17.21
N TYR A 203 -0.37 -6.90 -16.05
CA TYR A 203 -1.04 -7.07 -14.77
C TYR A 203 -2.36 -6.29 -14.72
N PHE A 204 -2.38 -5.03 -15.17
CA PHE A 204 -3.62 -4.25 -15.28
C PHE A 204 -4.61 -4.85 -16.28
N ASP A 205 -4.14 -5.32 -17.45
CA ASP A 205 -5.00 -5.95 -18.45
C ASP A 205 -5.65 -7.24 -17.91
N ASP A 206 -4.91 -8.01 -17.12
CA ASP A 206 -5.42 -9.22 -16.50
C ASP A 206 -6.50 -8.93 -15.45
N ILE A 207 -6.33 -7.88 -14.64
CA ILE A 207 -7.39 -7.41 -13.72
C ILE A 207 -8.59 -6.88 -14.51
N LYS A 208 -8.36 -6.13 -15.59
CA LYS A 208 -9.40 -5.57 -16.45
C LYS A 208 -10.30 -6.66 -17.05
N LYS A 209 -9.71 -7.78 -17.47
CA LYS A 209 -10.45 -8.96 -17.96
C LYS A 209 -11.34 -9.57 -16.87
N ARG A 210 -10.89 -9.60 -15.61
CA ARG A 210 -11.67 -10.18 -14.51
C ARG A 210 -12.85 -9.32 -14.07
N ILE A 211 -12.76 -8.00 -14.26
CA ILE A 211 -13.87 -7.08 -13.96
C ILE A 211 -14.80 -6.82 -15.16
N GLN A 212 -14.57 -7.44 -16.33
CA GLN A 212 -15.29 -7.15 -17.58
C GLN A 212 -16.83 -7.30 -17.47
N HIS A 213 -17.31 -8.13 -16.54
CA HIS A 213 -18.74 -8.36 -16.29
C HIS A 213 -19.38 -7.28 -15.41
N ARG A 214 -18.62 -6.27 -14.97
CA ARG A 214 -19.06 -5.12 -14.18
C ARG A 214 -18.92 -3.85 -15.03
N PRO A 215 -19.95 -3.44 -15.78
CA PRO A 215 -19.83 -2.38 -16.80
C PRO A 215 -19.50 -1.00 -16.23
N GLU A 216 -19.86 -0.72 -14.98
CA GLU A 216 -19.56 0.55 -14.32
C GLU A 216 -18.13 0.60 -13.77
N TRP A 217 -17.49 -0.55 -13.60
CA TRP A 217 -16.16 -0.64 -13.01
C TRP A 217 -15.10 -0.43 -14.08
N ASN A 218 -14.01 0.22 -13.71
CA ASN A 218 -12.89 0.41 -14.62
C ASN A 218 -11.57 0.50 -13.86
N ILE A 219 -10.48 0.26 -14.58
CA ILE A 219 -9.13 0.53 -14.10
C ILE A 219 -8.69 1.85 -14.71
N ASP A 220 -8.40 2.81 -13.85
CA ASP A 220 -7.68 4.03 -14.19
C ASP A 220 -6.18 3.75 -14.02
N ALA A 221 -5.58 3.20 -15.07
CA ALA A 221 -4.22 2.66 -15.05
C ALA A 221 -3.15 3.72 -14.75
N ASP A 222 -3.38 4.97 -15.15
CA ASP A 222 -2.47 6.10 -14.97
C ASP A 222 -2.88 7.00 -13.79
N ASN A 223 -3.80 6.54 -12.94
CA ASN A 223 -4.06 7.19 -11.65
C ASN A 223 -2.92 6.91 -10.68
N ILE A 224 -2.05 7.90 -10.50
CA ILE A 224 -0.85 7.77 -9.67
C ILE A 224 -0.98 8.66 -8.44
N GLU A 225 -0.81 8.06 -7.28
CA GLU A 225 -1.04 8.73 -5.99
C GLU A 225 0.12 8.45 -5.03
N LEU A 226 0.79 9.52 -4.59
CA LEU A 226 1.67 9.46 -3.42
C LEU A 226 0.82 9.60 -2.17
N GLY A 227 0.70 8.53 -1.39
CA GLY A 227 -0.25 8.45 -0.29
C GLY A 227 0.26 7.67 0.91
N PHE A 228 -0.57 7.65 1.95
CA PHE A 228 -0.30 6.91 3.18
C PHE A 228 -1.17 5.67 3.24
N PHE A 229 -0.53 4.52 3.31
CA PHE A 229 -1.18 3.23 3.34
C PHE A 229 -0.52 2.43 4.46
N SER A 230 -1.31 2.05 5.45
CA SER A 230 -0.80 1.29 6.59
C SER A 230 -0.85 -0.19 6.26
N PHE A 231 0.33 -0.78 6.08
CA PHE A 231 0.48 -2.19 5.78
C PHE A 231 0.96 -3.04 6.95
N GLY A 232 1.11 -2.47 8.16
CA GLY A 232 1.73 -3.17 9.30
C GLY A 232 1.06 -4.50 9.67
N LYS A 233 -0.18 -4.71 9.19
CA LYS A 233 -0.96 -5.93 9.37
C LYS A 233 -0.78 -6.99 8.27
N PHE A 234 -0.13 -6.67 7.14
CA PHE A 234 -0.02 -7.60 6.00
C PHE A 234 1.18 -8.55 6.08
N MET A 235 2.31 -8.14 6.66
CA MET A 235 3.38 -9.11 6.98
C MET A 235 2.82 -10.17 7.93
N ILE A 236 2.10 -9.73 8.97
CA ILE A 236 1.38 -10.64 9.88
C ILE A 236 0.32 -11.45 9.13
N TYR A 237 -0.46 -10.85 8.24
CA TYR A 237 -1.42 -11.59 7.41
C TYR A 237 -0.74 -12.71 6.63
N HIS A 238 0.36 -12.41 5.93
CA HIS A 238 1.12 -13.40 5.16
C HIS A 238 1.77 -14.46 6.05
N ASP A 239 2.35 -14.06 7.19
CA ASP A 239 2.95 -14.97 8.18
C ASP A 239 1.91 -15.90 8.82
N LEU A 240 0.67 -15.46 8.97
CA LEU A 240 -0.42 -16.31 9.48
C LEU A 240 -0.98 -17.26 8.41
N ASP A 241 -0.44 -17.26 7.18
CA ASP A 241 -0.92 -18.11 6.10
C ASP A 241 -0.44 -19.54 6.22
N SER A 242 -1.28 -20.40 6.82
CA SER A 242 -0.92 -21.80 7.04
C SER A 242 -0.54 -22.59 5.79
N GLU A 243 -0.94 -22.14 4.60
CA GLU A 243 -0.59 -22.79 3.32
C GLU A 243 0.85 -22.50 2.88
N LYS A 244 1.43 -21.40 3.35
CA LYS A 244 2.79 -20.97 2.98
C LYS A 244 3.88 -21.57 3.87
N TRP A 245 3.50 -22.20 4.99
CA TRP A 245 4.43 -22.85 5.89
C TRP A 245 4.73 -24.29 5.47
N PRO A 246 5.97 -24.78 5.68
CA PRO A 246 6.29 -26.20 5.57
C PRO A 246 5.35 -27.05 6.44
N GLN A 247 5.05 -28.28 6.01
CA GLN A 247 4.10 -29.13 6.74
C GLN A 247 4.50 -29.41 8.20
N GLU A 248 5.79 -29.40 8.50
CA GLU A 248 6.35 -29.67 9.84
C GLU A 248 6.35 -28.45 10.77
N GLU A 249 6.16 -27.23 10.23
CA GLU A 249 6.25 -25.96 10.97
C GLU A 249 4.96 -25.15 10.91
N LYS A 250 3.81 -25.80 10.67
CA LYS A 250 2.55 -25.08 10.55
C LYS A 250 2.25 -24.27 11.82
N PRO A 251 1.82 -23.00 11.70
CA PRO A 251 1.49 -22.16 12.85
C PRO A 251 0.44 -22.81 13.77
N SER A 252 -0.50 -23.58 13.23
CA SER A 252 -1.50 -24.33 13.98
C SER A 252 -0.92 -25.35 14.97
N ASP A 253 0.29 -25.85 14.70
CA ASP A 253 0.96 -26.87 15.50
C ASP A 253 1.93 -26.26 16.52
N HIS A 254 2.14 -24.94 16.47
CA HIS A 254 3.06 -24.26 17.37
C HIS A 254 2.51 -24.23 18.82
N PRO A 255 3.28 -24.69 19.84
CA PRO A 255 2.80 -24.83 21.21
C PRO A 255 2.26 -23.53 21.82
N VAL A 256 2.89 -22.38 21.52
CA VAL A 256 2.46 -21.06 21.99
C VAL A 256 1.09 -20.70 21.42
N LEU A 257 0.83 -20.99 20.15
CA LEU A 257 -0.46 -20.66 19.51
C LEU A 257 -1.57 -21.58 20.01
N GLN A 258 -1.27 -22.85 20.28
CA GLN A 258 -2.19 -23.77 20.94
C GLN A 258 -2.56 -23.30 22.36
N SER A 259 -1.57 -22.85 23.13
CA SER A 259 -1.78 -22.25 24.45
C SER A 259 -2.59 -20.95 24.36
N LEU A 260 -2.26 -20.05 23.43
CA LEU A 260 -2.92 -18.76 23.26
C LEU A 260 -4.42 -18.92 22.92
N PHE A 261 -4.76 -19.82 21.99
CA PHE A 261 -6.14 -19.98 21.54
C PHE A 261 -6.97 -20.95 22.40
N TYR A 262 -6.34 -21.86 23.15
CA TYR A 262 -7.08 -22.93 23.82
C TYR A 262 -6.61 -23.21 25.26
N GLY A 263 -5.32 -23.51 25.44
CA GLY A 263 -4.82 -24.09 26.69
C GLY A 263 -4.52 -23.10 27.82
N GLY A 264 -4.49 -21.80 27.51
CA GLY A 264 -3.85 -20.81 28.36
C GLY A 264 -2.33 -21.01 28.41
N PHE A 265 -1.62 -19.98 28.86
CA PHE A 265 -0.23 -20.15 29.28
C PHE A 265 -0.25 -20.87 30.63
N LYS A 266 0.23 -22.10 30.66
CA LYS A 266 0.49 -22.77 31.94
C LYS A 266 1.83 -22.25 32.43
N GLU A 267 1.82 -21.47 33.50
CA GLU A 267 3.05 -21.18 34.24
C GLU A 267 3.65 -22.52 34.67
N ALA A 268 4.96 -22.70 34.43
CA ALA A 268 5.68 -23.78 35.08
C ALA A 268 5.48 -23.60 36.59
N GLN A 269 5.11 -24.67 37.29
CA GLN A 269 5.04 -24.57 38.75
C GLN A 269 6.40 -24.06 39.26
N PRO A 270 6.40 -23.10 40.20
CA PRO A 270 7.65 -22.63 40.78
C PRO A 270 8.45 -23.84 41.24
N THR A 271 9.68 -23.97 40.75
CA THR A 271 10.62 -24.99 41.25
C THR A 271 11.03 -24.69 42.69
N ALA A 272 10.82 -23.46 43.15
CA ALA A 272 10.99 -23.06 44.53
C ALA A 272 9.77 -23.49 45.37
N THR A 273 10.00 -24.39 46.32
CA THR A 273 9.08 -24.73 47.41
C THR A 273 9.20 -23.71 48.56
N GLU A 274 8.26 -23.67 49.51
CA GLU A 274 8.33 -22.76 50.68
C GLU A 274 9.62 -22.94 51.52
N ASP A 275 10.27 -24.10 51.42
CA ASP A 275 11.56 -24.40 52.06
C ASP A 275 12.80 -23.98 51.24
N HIS A 276 12.62 -23.33 50.09
CA HIS A 276 13.73 -22.93 49.22
C HIS A 276 14.31 -21.57 49.66
N ASN A 277 15.35 -21.61 50.49
CA ASN A 277 16.10 -20.42 50.90
C ASN A 277 17.03 -19.97 49.76
N LEU A 278 16.73 -18.81 49.20
CA LEU A 278 17.54 -18.17 48.14
C LEU A 278 18.95 -17.76 48.62
N ASP A 279 19.17 -17.69 49.94
CA ASP A 279 20.45 -17.30 50.55
C ASP A 279 21.48 -18.44 50.63
N ASP A 280 21.07 -19.70 50.41
CA ASP A 280 21.97 -20.87 50.49
C ASP A 280 22.74 -21.12 49.17
N ASP A 281 22.37 -20.44 48.07
CA ASP A 281 22.97 -20.57 46.73
C ASP A 281 24.00 -19.46 46.40
N THR A 282 24.77 -18.98 47.41
CA THR A 282 25.88 -18.03 47.20
C THR A 282 27.27 -18.64 47.34
#